data_AF-A0A1Y3VFK1-F1
#
_entry.id   AF-A0A1Y3VFK1-F1
#
_cell.length_a   1.000
_cell.length_b   1.000
_cell.length_c   1.000
_cell.angle_alpha   90.00
_cell.angle_beta   90.00
_cell.angle_gamma   90.00
#
_symmetry.space_group_name_H-M   'P 1'
#
loop_
_entity.id
_entity.type
_entity.pdbx_description
1 polymer ?
#
loop_
_entity_poly.entity_id
_entity_poly.type
_entity_poly.pdbx_seq_one_letter_code
_entity_poly.pdbx_strand_id
1 'polypeptide(L)'
;MATTTLFAQENKPQAEPRTPPTAEQLAQRQTERMTKQLNLSDAQAKQVYEVNLDQIKQMQAMREKMREARAAEADKMKSILSTEQFMQWSQMQGPRPGQPGNGPHMKHKKGPKQGDCPKDCPRKK
;
A
#
# COMPACT_ATOMS: atom_id res chain seq x y z
N MET A 1 2.29 -4.29 -52.95
CA MET A 1 2.03 -4.92 -51.63
C MET A 1 3.30 -5.67 -51.24
N ALA A 2 3.97 -5.51 -50.12
CA ALA A 2 3.81 -4.64 -48.97
C ALA A 2 5.23 -4.41 -48.39
N THR A 3 5.58 -3.16 -48.13
CA THR A 3 6.78 -2.74 -47.42
C THR A 3 6.69 -3.20 -45.97
N THR A 4 7.60 -4.08 -45.55
CA THR A 4 7.71 -4.53 -44.16
C THR A 4 8.46 -3.46 -43.36
N THR A 5 7.72 -2.55 -42.73
CA THR A 5 8.28 -1.64 -41.73
C THR A 5 8.47 -2.42 -40.43
N LEU A 6 9.72 -2.78 -40.11
CA LEU A 6 10.08 -3.26 -38.77
C LEU A 6 9.88 -2.11 -37.79
N PHE A 7 8.91 -2.24 -36.87
CA PHE A 7 8.79 -1.35 -35.73
C PHE A 7 9.97 -1.58 -34.78
N ALA A 8 10.85 -0.59 -34.67
CA ALA A 8 11.84 -0.51 -33.61
C ALA A 8 11.12 -0.44 -32.26
N GLN A 9 11.19 -1.52 -31.46
CA GLN A 9 10.76 -1.47 -30.07
C GLN A 9 11.85 -0.71 -29.30
N GLU A 10 11.63 0.61 -29.16
CA GLU A 10 12.48 1.49 -28.39
C GLU A 10 12.54 0.98 -26.94
N ASN A 11 13.74 0.50 -26.58
CA ASN A 11 14.09 -0.03 -25.27
C ASN A 11 13.96 1.09 -24.24
N LYS A 12 12.77 1.22 -23.63
CA LYS A 12 12.59 2.08 -22.45
C LYS A 12 13.62 1.67 -21.40
N PRO A 13 14.40 2.61 -20.84
CA PRO A 13 15.32 2.27 -19.75
C PRO A 13 14.52 1.55 -18.67
N GLN A 14 14.94 0.32 -18.34
CA GLN A 14 14.41 -0.42 -17.21
C GLN A 14 14.48 0.50 -16.01
N ALA A 15 13.31 0.84 -15.44
CA ALA A 15 13.27 1.63 -14.23
C ALA A 15 14.12 0.91 -13.18
N GLU A 16 15.14 1.58 -12.67
CA GLU A 16 16.02 1.01 -11.67
C GLU A 16 15.20 0.35 -10.54
N PRO A 17 15.65 -0.80 -10.01
CA PRO A 17 14.94 -1.49 -8.96
C PRO A 17 14.76 -0.55 -7.78
N ARG A 18 13.54 -0.03 -7.62
CA ARG A 18 13.19 0.87 -6.53
C ARG A 18 13.38 0.08 -5.24
N THR A 19 14.41 0.42 -4.49
CA THR A 19 14.60 -0.12 -3.15
C THR A 19 13.37 0.22 -2.31
N PRO A 20 12.86 -0.73 -1.51
CA PRO A 20 11.76 -0.43 -0.61
C PRO A 20 12.18 0.75 0.28
N PRO A 21 11.30 1.75 0.47
CA PRO A 21 11.65 2.93 1.25
C PRO A 21 12.02 2.53 2.69
N THR A 22 13.07 3.15 3.23
CA THR A 22 13.54 2.86 4.59
C THR A 22 12.52 3.32 5.64
N ALA A 23 12.61 2.78 6.86
CA ALA A 23 11.72 3.19 7.96
C ALA A 23 11.78 4.70 8.21
N GLU A 24 12.97 5.29 8.12
CA GLU A 24 13.20 6.72 8.28
C GLU A 24 12.56 7.54 7.16
N GLN A 25 12.70 7.11 5.90
CA GLN A 25 12.06 7.79 4.77
C GLN A 25 10.53 7.74 4.87
N LEU A 26 9.98 6.63 5.35
CA LEU A 26 8.56 6.49 5.60
C LEU A 26 8.09 7.40 6.74
N ALA A 27 8.84 7.43 7.86
CA ALA A 27 8.54 8.27 9.01
C ALA A 27 8.59 9.75 8.65
N GLN A 28 9.59 10.15 7.86
CA GLN A 28 9.73 11.52 7.35
C GLN A 28 8.55 11.88 6.46
N ARG A 29 8.21 11.05 5.48
CA ARG A 29 7.09 11.31 4.56
C ARG A 29 5.75 11.43 5.31
N GLN A 30 5.53 10.60 6.33
CA GLN A 30 4.33 10.66 7.15
C GLN A 30 4.29 11.95 7.97
N THR A 31 5.41 12.32 8.57
CA THR A 31 5.56 13.56 9.34
C THR A 31 5.32 14.78 8.46
N GLU A 32 5.97 14.87 7.30
CA GLU A 32 5.78 15.98 6.35
C GLU A 32 4.31 16.14 5.92
N ARG A 33 3.62 15.02 5.69
CA ARG A 33 2.20 15.04 5.38
C ARG A 33 1.39 15.62 6.54
N MET A 34 1.66 15.20 7.76
CA MET A 34 0.93 15.70 8.94
C MET A 34 1.26 17.16 9.23
N THR A 35 2.52 17.57 9.10
CA THR A 35 2.93 18.97 9.21
C THR A 35 2.18 19.83 8.20
N LYS A 36 2.06 19.40 6.94
CA LYS A 36 1.31 20.14 5.90
C LYS A 36 -0.20 20.18 6.15
N GLN A 37 -0.79 19.10 6.68
CA GLN A 37 -2.23 19.01 6.89
C GLN A 37 -2.70 19.70 8.17
N LEU A 38 -1.87 19.72 9.20
CA LEU A 38 -2.20 20.24 10.53
C LEU A 38 -1.46 21.54 10.87
N ASN A 39 -0.59 22.03 9.98
CA ASN A 39 0.29 23.18 10.19
C ASN A 39 1.10 23.06 11.50
N LEU A 40 1.76 21.92 11.68
CA LEU A 40 2.56 21.66 12.89
C LEU A 40 3.78 22.58 12.94
N SER A 41 4.17 23.00 14.16
CA SER A 41 5.45 23.69 14.36
C SER A 41 6.63 22.71 14.27
N ASP A 42 7.83 23.23 14.08
CA ASP A 42 9.05 22.41 13.96
C ASP A 42 9.30 21.54 15.20
N ALA A 43 8.99 22.06 16.39
CA ALA A 43 9.09 21.30 17.64
C ALA A 43 8.10 20.13 17.67
N GLN A 44 6.85 20.35 17.25
CA GLN A 44 5.83 19.31 17.16
C GLN A 44 6.17 18.27 16.09
N ALA A 45 6.69 18.71 14.93
CA ALA A 45 7.08 17.83 13.84
C ALA A 45 8.20 16.85 14.26
N LYS A 46 9.16 17.28 15.09
CA LYS A 46 10.21 16.40 15.63
C LYS A 46 9.64 15.30 16.52
N GLN A 47 8.76 15.66 17.46
CA GLN A 47 8.12 14.67 18.34
C GLN A 47 7.27 13.67 17.52
N VAL A 48 6.54 14.18 16.55
CA VAL A 48 5.75 13.37 15.63
C VAL A 48 6.62 12.41 14.80
N TYR A 49 7.80 12.87 14.36
CA TYR A 49 8.73 12.03 13.60
C TYR A 49 9.20 10.83 14.41
N GLU A 50 9.59 11.05 15.67
CA GLU A 50 10.01 9.97 16.59
C GLU A 50 8.89 8.94 16.78
N VAL A 51 7.66 9.42 17.01
CA VAL A 51 6.47 8.55 17.15
C VAL A 51 6.22 7.73 15.88
N ASN A 52 6.30 8.36 14.70
CA ASN A 52 6.09 7.65 13.43
C ASN A 52 7.19 6.61 13.18
N LEU A 53 8.43 6.92 13.52
CA LEU A 53 9.57 6.04 13.34
C LEU A 53 9.43 4.77 14.20
N ASP A 54 9.05 4.91 15.46
CA ASP A 54 8.79 3.77 16.33
C ASP A 54 7.61 2.93 15.85
N GLN A 55 6.51 3.58 15.44
CA GLN A 55 5.35 2.89 14.89
C GLN A 55 5.72 2.06 13.63
N ILE A 56 6.54 2.62 12.74
CA ILE A 56 6.98 1.93 11.53
C ILE A 56 7.88 0.74 11.87
N LYS A 57 8.80 0.89 12.82
CA LYS A 57 9.65 -0.23 13.29
C LYS A 57 8.81 -1.35 13.90
N GLN A 58 7.84 -1.02 14.75
CA GLN A 58 6.93 -2.01 15.32
C GLN A 58 6.12 -2.74 14.24
N MET A 59 5.61 -2.00 13.25
CA MET A 59 4.90 -2.56 12.11
C MET A 59 5.79 -3.49 11.26
N GLN A 60 7.07 -3.16 11.08
CA GLN A 60 8.03 -4.01 10.38
C GLN A 60 8.27 -5.32 11.14
N ALA A 61 8.54 -5.23 12.45
CA ALA A 61 8.73 -6.39 13.30
C ALA A 61 7.49 -7.29 13.33
N MET A 62 6.29 -6.70 13.41
CA MET A 62 5.04 -7.46 13.34
C MET A 62 4.85 -8.14 11.98
N ARG A 63 5.17 -7.46 10.88
CA ARG A 63 5.09 -8.05 9.52
C ARG A 63 6.03 -9.23 9.35
N GLU A 64 7.23 -9.14 9.90
CA GLU A 64 8.20 -10.23 9.88
C GLU A 64 7.68 -11.45 10.66
N LYS A 65 7.20 -11.25 11.90
CA LYS A 65 6.55 -12.32 12.68
C LYS A 65 5.37 -12.95 11.96
N MET A 66 4.53 -12.15 11.31
CA MET A 66 3.40 -12.67 10.53
C MET A 66 3.86 -13.43 9.29
N ARG A 67 4.98 -13.05 8.67
CA ARG A 67 5.57 -13.78 7.54
C ARG A 67 6.08 -15.15 7.99
N GLU A 68 6.77 -15.21 9.11
CA GLU A 68 7.24 -16.47 9.70
C GLU A 68 6.07 -17.38 10.09
N ALA A 69 5.06 -16.83 10.77
CA ALA A 69 3.85 -17.58 11.14
C ALA A 69 3.14 -18.16 9.91
N ARG A 70 3.01 -17.38 8.83
CA ARG A 70 2.44 -17.86 7.56
C ARG A 70 3.30 -18.92 6.88
N ALA A 71 4.63 -18.79 6.94
CA ALA A 71 5.53 -19.81 6.39
C ALA A 71 5.37 -21.13 7.15
N ALA A 72 5.34 -21.09 8.49
CA ALA A 72 5.11 -22.26 9.32
C ALA A 72 3.72 -22.87 9.10
N GLU A 73 2.68 -22.05 8.91
CA GLU A 73 1.35 -22.53 8.53
C GLU A 73 1.37 -23.20 7.16
N ALA A 74 2.04 -22.59 6.18
CA ALA A 74 2.19 -23.17 4.84
C ALA A 74 2.91 -24.53 4.89
N ASP A 75 3.95 -24.68 5.70
CA ASP A 75 4.66 -25.96 5.86
C ASP A 75 3.76 -27.04 6.46
N LYS A 76 2.96 -26.69 7.48
CA LYS A 76 1.95 -27.60 8.05
C LYS A 76 0.86 -27.95 7.05
N MET A 77 0.41 -27.00 6.24
CA MET A 77 -0.63 -27.25 5.25
C MET A 77 -0.12 -28.08 4.08
N LYS A 78 1.16 -27.94 3.71
CA LYS A 78 1.80 -28.74 2.67
C LYS A 78 1.91 -30.22 3.03
N SER A 79 1.96 -30.57 4.33
CA SER A 79 1.99 -31.98 4.75
C SER A 79 0.60 -32.62 4.80
N ILE A 80 -0.48 -31.82 4.85
CA ILE A 80 -1.87 -32.30 4.92
C ILE A 80 -2.52 -32.33 3.53
N LEU A 81 -2.25 -31.32 2.70
CA LEU A 81 -2.89 -31.14 1.41
C LEU A 81 -2.12 -31.82 0.28
N SER A 82 -2.84 -32.28 -0.75
CA SER A 82 -2.21 -32.62 -2.03
C SER A 82 -1.63 -31.36 -2.69
N THR A 83 -0.70 -31.53 -3.63
CA THR A 83 -0.06 -30.41 -4.34
C THR A 83 -1.08 -29.46 -4.98
N GLU A 84 -2.14 -30.02 -5.59
CA GLU A 84 -3.20 -29.24 -6.23
C GLU A 84 -4.04 -28.46 -5.21
N GLN A 85 -4.40 -29.10 -4.10
CA GLN A 85 -5.13 -28.45 -3.00
C GLN A 85 -4.30 -27.36 -2.32
N PHE A 86 -2.99 -27.58 -2.15
CA PHE A 86 -2.07 -26.59 -1.58
C PHE A 86 -1.93 -25.36 -2.49
N MET A 87 -1.84 -25.56 -3.80
CA MET A 87 -1.80 -24.44 -4.76
C MET A 87 -3.08 -23.61 -4.73
N GLN A 88 -4.25 -24.26 -4.64
CA GLN A 88 -5.54 -23.57 -4.51
C GLN A 88 -5.63 -22.81 -3.18
N TRP A 89 -5.26 -23.45 -2.06
CA TRP A 89 -5.22 -22.82 -0.74
C TRP A 89 -4.24 -21.64 -0.69
N SER A 90 -3.04 -21.78 -1.26
CA SER A 90 -2.04 -20.71 -1.31
C SER A 90 -2.53 -19.49 -2.09
N GLN A 91 -3.34 -19.68 -3.14
CA GLN A 91 -3.96 -18.58 -3.87
C GLN A 91 -5.04 -17.87 -3.01
N MET A 92 -5.76 -18.62 -2.16
CA MET A 92 -6.74 -18.05 -1.23
C MET A 92 -6.10 -17.22 -0.10
N GLN A 93 -4.86 -17.55 0.30
CA GLN A 93 -4.10 -16.82 1.32
C GLN A 93 -3.47 -15.52 0.80
N GLY A 94 -3.42 -15.33 -0.52
CA GLY A 94 -2.93 -14.11 -1.16
C GLY A 94 -3.85 -12.90 -0.90
N PRO A 95 -3.39 -11.68 -1.22
CA PRO A 95 -4.23 -10.48 -1.13
C PRO A 95 -5.49 -10.68 -1.97
N ARG A 96 -6.67 -10.62 -1.34
CA ARG A 96 -7.94 -10.81 -2.06
C ARG A 96 -8.11 -9.72 -3.12
N PRO A 97 -8.27 -10.06 -4.41
CA PRO A 97 -8.59 -9.07 -5.42
C PRO A 97 -9.92 -8.38 -5.05
N GLY A 98 -9.87 -7.07 -4.83
CA GLY A 98 -11.04 -6.27 -4.47
C GLY A 98 -11.23 -5.99 -2.97
N GLN A 99 -10.39 -6.51 -2.08
CA GLN A 99 -10.38 -6.04 -0.69
C GLN A 99 -9.57 -4.73 -0.65
N PRO A 100 -10.17 -3.57 -0.35
CA PRO A 100 -9.45 -2.31 -0.33
C PRO A 100 -8.35 -2.42 0.72
N GLY A 101 -7.10 -2.51 0.28
CA GLY A 101 -5.97 -2.36 1.18
C GLY A 101 -6.10 -1.03 1.92
N ASN A 102 -5.75 -1.02 3.20
CA ASN A 102 -5.61 0.19 4.03
C ASN A 102 -4.43 1.08 3.54
N GLY A 103 -4.41 1.40 2.24
CA GLY A 103 -3.60 2.44 1.63
C GLY A 103 -4.52 3.58 1.18
N PRO A 104 -4.02 4.82 1.10
CA PRO A 104 -4.85 5.96 0.72
C PRO A 104 -5.50 5.69 -0.65
N HIS A 105 -6.83 5.64 -0.62
CA HIS A 105 -7.75 5.40 -1.73
C HIS A 105 -7.28 6.13 -3.00
N MET A 106 -6.75 5.37 -3.97
CA MET A 106 -6.50 5.87 -5.32
C MET A 106 -7.83 6.27 -5.92
N LYS A 107 -7.98 7.57 -6.24
CA LYS A 107 -9.21 8.12 -6.78
C LYS A 107 -9.56 7.45 -8.11
N HIS A 108 -10.70 6.77 -8.17
CA HIS A 108 -11.30 6.43 -9.45
C HIS A 108 -11.68 7.73 -10.19
N LYS A 109 -11.29 7.76 -11.47
CA LYS A 109 -11.55 8.82 -12.44
C LYS A 109 -13.06 9.16 -12.51
N LYS A 110 -13.31 10.45 -12.76
CA LYS A 110 -14.60 11.13 -13.00
C LYS A 110 -15.69 10.25 -13.66
N GLY A 111 -16.82 10.12 -12.98
CA GLY A 111 -18.17 9.99 -13.54
C GLY A 111 -19.09 10.98 -12.81
N PRO A 112 -20.18 11.48 -13.42
CA PRO A 112 -21.00 12.53 -12.81
C PRO A 112 -21.65 12.00 -11.53
N LYS A 113 -21.32 12.59 -10.39
CA LYS A 113 -22.00 12.30 -9.13
C LYS A 113 -23.39 12.93 -9.16
N GLN A 114 -24.38 12.11 -9.47
CA GLN A 114 -25.72 12.28 -8.93
C GLN A 114 -25.66 12.03 -7.43
N GLY A 115 -26.23 12.97 -6.66
CA GLY A 115 -26.23 12.94 -5.21
C GLY A 115 -26.48 14.33 -4.66
N ASP A 116 -27.65 14.89 -5.00
CA ASP A 116 -28.22 16.06 -4.36
C ASP A 116 -28.21 15.87 -2.83
N CYS A 117 -27.32 16.61 -2.16
CA CYS A 117 -27.47 16.90 -0.75
C CYS A 117 -28.39 18.13 -0.64
N PRO A 118 -29.56 18.03 0.01
CA PRO A 118 -30.42 19.17 0.24
C PRO A 118 -29.67 20.27 1.01
N LYS A 119 -29.77 21.50 0.51
CA LYS A 119 -29.02 22.69 0.95
C LYS A 119 -29.46 23.31 2.29
N ASP A 120 -29.97 22.53 3.24
CA ASP A 120 -30.49 23.07 4.51
C ASP A 120 -30.09 22.25 5.73
N CYS A 121 -28.79 22.16 6.01
CA CYS A 121 -28.30 21.80 7.34
C CYS A 121 -27.91 23.09 8.11
N PRO A 122 -28.71 23.53 9.11
CA PRO A 122 -28.38 24.71 9.90
C PRO A 122 -27.16 24.45 10.77
N ARG A 123 -26.07 25.19 10.53
CA ARG A 123 -24.92 25.28 11.45
C ARG A 123 -25.40 26.02 12.71
N LYS A 124 -25.49 25.33 13.85
CA LYS A 124 -25.74 25.98 15.14
C LYS A 124 -24.57 26.93 15.45
N LYS A 125 -24.93 28.16 15.86
CA LYS A 125 -24.03 29.21 16.36
C LYS A 125 -23.42 28.82 17.70
#